data_AF-A0A2D4GRC1-F1
#
_entry.id   AF-A0A2D4GRC1-F1
#
_cell.length_a   1.000
_cell.length_b   1.000
_cell.length_c   1.000
_cell.angle_alpha   90.00
_cell.angle_beta   90.00
_cell.angle_gamma   90.00
#
_symmetry.space_group_name_H-M   'P 1'
#
loop_
_entity.id
_entity.type
_entity.pdbx_description
1 polymer ?
#
loop_
_entity_poly.entity_id
_entity_poly.type
_entity_poly.pdbx_seq_one_letter_code
_entity_poly.pdbx_strand_id
1 'polypeptide(L)'
;GYDTLKVYNCELENVPDFRGLIDFCDTFKLYRGKTEENDDPTVVGEFKGSSRIYTLPDDPTVPPPPRQFCELPDSGPQECIVRIYVVRGLELQPKDNNGLCDPY
;
A
#
# COMPACT_ATOMS: atom_id res chain seq x y z
N GLY A 1 7.95 -24.28 -17.01
CA GLY A 1 9.01 -23.34 -17.42
C GLY A 1 9.43 -22.60 -16.18
N TYR A 2 10.72 -22.30 -16.03
CA TYR A 2 11.20 -21.54 -14.88
C TYR A 2 10.67 -20.10 -14.93
N ASP A 3 10.26 -19.57 -13.78
CA ASP A 3 9.84 -18.17 -13.67
C ASP A 3 11.00 -17.25 -14.03
N THR A 4 10.74 -16.27 -14.89
CA THR A 4 11.73 -15.29 -15.34
C THR A 4 11.88 -14.19 -14.28
N LEU A 5 13.08 -14.05 -13.71
CA LEU A 5 13.43 -12.89 -12.88
C LEU A 5 13.54 -11.65 -13.76
N LYS A 6 12.77 -10.60 -13.47
CA LYS A 6 12.81 -9.32 -14.19
C LYS A 6 13.49 -8.27 -13.32
N VAL A 7 14.64 -7.78 -13.79
CA VAL A 7 15.42 -6.73 -13.11
C VAL A 7 15.01 -5.36 -13.65
N TYR A 8 14.80 -4.40 -12.75
CA TYR A 8 14.43 -3.02 -13.08
C TYR A 8 15.56 -2.06 -12.69
N ASN A 9 15.82 -1.07 -13.55
CA ASN A 9 16.86 -0.06 -13.33
C ASN A 9 16.37 1.18 -12.56
N CYS A 10 15.16 1.10 -11.99
CA CYS A 10 14.53 2.16 -11.22
C CYS A 10 13.71 1.55 -10.08
N GLU A 11 13.29 2.40 -9.15
CA GLU A 11 12.28 2.07 -8.13
C GLU A 11 11.01 1.54 -8.81
N LEU A 12 10.41 0.51 -8.21
CA LEU A 12 9.30 -0.22 -8.83
C LEU A 12 8.01 0.59 -8.84
N GLU A 13 7.87 1.50 -7.89
CA GLU A 13 6.84 2.52 -7.82
C GLU A 13 6.78 3.37 -9.09
N ASN A 14 7.93 3.59 -9.74
CA ASN A 14 8.03 4.36 -10.97
C ASN A 14 7.76 3.53 -12.24
N VAL A 15 7.56 2.21 -12.12
CA VAL A 15 7.21 1.35 -13.25
C VAL A 15 5.69 1.41 -13.48
N PRO A 16 5.21 1.79 -14.67
CA PRO A 16 3.78 1.93 -14.95
C PRO A 16 2.95 0.66 -14.67
N ASP A 17 3.53 -0.51 -14.91
CA ASP A 17 2.90 -1.82 -14.66
C ASP A 17 2.51 -2.02 -13.19
N PHE A 18 3.23 -1.40 -12.26
CA PHE A 18 2.98 -1.50 -10.81
C PHE A 18 2.12 -0.36 -10.25
N ARG A 19 1.74 0.63 -11.08
CA ARG A 19 0.83 1.73 -10.71
C ARG A 19 1.19 2.40 -9.38
N GLY A 20 2.47 2.62 -9.12
CA GLY A 20 2.94 3.24 -7.88
C GLY A 20 2.77 2.39 -6.62
N LEU A 21 2.53 1.07 -6.75
CA LEU A 21 2.12 0.19 -5.65
C LEU A 21 0.84 0.68 -4.93
N ILE A 22 0.04 1.51 -5.60
CA ILE A 22 -1.22 2.03 -5.07
C ILE A 22 -2.27 0.93 -5.19
N ASP A 23 -2.87 0.57 -4.07
CA ASP A 23 -3.84 -0.53 -3.94
C ASP A 23 -5.23 -0.11 -4.47
N PHE A 24 -6.22 -0.99 -4.34
CA PHE A 24 -7.63 -0.69 -4.64
C PHE A 24 -8.24 0.41 -3.74
N CYS A 25 -7.55 0.81 -2.67
CA CYS A 25 -8.01 1.79 -1.71
C CYS A 25 -6.91 2.76 -1.29
N ASP A 26 -7.34 3.95 -0.86
CA ASP A 26 -6.44 5.00 -0.43
C ASP A 26 -5.78 4.64 0.91
N THR A 27 -4.55 5.11 1.08
CA THR A 27 -3.81 4.97 2.35
C THR A 27 -3.85 6.30 3.10
N PHE A 28 -4.46 6.29 4.27
CA PHE A 28 -4.58 7.44 5.17
C PHE A 28 -3.60 7.30 6.32
N LYS A 29 -2.74 8.31 6.51
CA LYS A 29 -1.82 8.35 7.65
C LYS A 29 -2.59 8.67 8.93
N LEU A 30 -2.43 7.82 9.94
CA LEU A 30 -2.96 8.05 11.28
C LEU A 30 -1.91 8.81 12.08
N TYR A 31 -2.29 9.96 12.62
CA TYR A 31 -1.43 10.78 13.46
C TYR A 31 -1.73 10.51 14.94
N ARG A 32 -0.71 10.59 15.79
CA ARG A 32 -0.92 10.58 17.24
C ARG A 32 -1.87 11.74 17.57
N GLY A 33 -3.02 11.45 18.19
CA GLY A 33 -3.90 12.48 18.74
C GLY A 33 -3.21 13.22 19.91
N LYS A 34 -3.87 14.19 20.56
CA LYS A 34 -3.30 15.03 21.64
C LYS A 34 -1.82 15.36 21.40
N THR A 35 -1.55 16.00 20.28
CA THR A 35 -0.29 16.66 19.99
C THR A 35 -0.33 18.00 20.72
N GLU A 36 0.66 18.27 21.57
CA GLU A 36 0.91 19.64 22.06
C GLU A 36 1.26 20.51 20.83
N GLU A 37 0.99 21.82 20.86
CA GLU A 37 1.17 22.72 19.69
C GLU A 37 2.61 22.74 19.13
N ASN A 38 3.59 22.23 19.88
CA ASN A 38 5.01 22.17 19.50
C ASN A 38 5.51 20.78 19.07
N ASP A 39 4.68 19.74 19.08
CA ASP A 39 5.10 18.41 18.67
C ASP A 39 4.92 18.21 17.16
N ASP A 40 5.97 17.73 16.49
CA ASP A 40 5.89 17.34 15.09
C ASP A 40 4.86 16.21 14.89
N PRO A 41 3.98 16.31 13.88
CA PRO A 41 2.92 15.34 13.65
C PRO A 41 3.51 13.96 13.37
N THR A 42 3.54 13.13 14.41
CA THR A 42 4.10 11.78 14.34
C THR A 42 3.06 10.83 13.78
N VAL A 43 3.40 10.17 12.67
CA VAL A 43 2.58 9.11 12.07
C VAL A 43 2.69 7.86 12.95
N VAL A 44 1.57 7.37 13.45
CA VAL A 44 1.47 6.19 14.35
C VAL A 44 0.91 4.95 13.66
N GLY A 45 0.42 5.09 12.43
CA GLY A 45 -0.09 3.99 11.64
C GLY A 45 -0.65 4.45 10.31
N GLU A 46 -1.15 3.49 9.54
CA GLU A 46 -1.79 3.72 8.24
C GLU A 46 -3.11 2.96 8.21
N PHE A 47 -4.16 3.66 7.79
CA PHE A 47 -5.47 3.08 7.50
C PHE A 47 -5.64 2.96 5.99
N LYS A 48 -5.88 1.76 5.49
CA LYS A 48 -6.21 1.51 4.08
C LYS A 48 -7.71 1.32 3.94
N GLY A 49 -8.37 2.17 3.17
CA GLY A 49 -9.81 2.08 2.99
C GLY A 49 -10.38 3.16 2.08
N SER A 50 -11.69 3.21 1.99
CA SER A 50 -12.40 4.29 1.30
C SER A 50 -13.53 4.78 2.21
N SER A 51 -13.69 6.09 2.30
CA SER A 51 -14.77 6.71 3.08
C SER A 51 -15.46 7.78 2.24
N ARG A 52 -16.79 7.91 2.40
CA ARG A 52 -17.58 8.94 1.73
C ARG A 52 -18.54 9.56 2.73
N ILE A 53 -18.44 10.87 2.89
CA ILE A 53 -19.36 11.68 3.68
C ILE A 53 -20.32 12.36 2.71
N TYR A 54 -21.62 12.24 2.96
CA TYR A 54 -22.66 12.85 2.13
C TYR A 54 -23.83 13.30 2.99
N THR A 55 -24.57 14.29 2.50
CA THR A 55 -25.76 14.81 3.16
C THR A 55 -26.96 13.89 2.92
N LEU A 56 -27.82 13.79 3.93
CA LEU A 56 -29.12 13.15 3.81
C LEU A 56 -30.20 14.22 3.59
N PRO A 57 -31.28 13.93 2.85
CA PRO A 57 -32.41 14.84 2.74
C PRO A 57 -33.09 15.06 4.09
N ASP A 58 -33.51 16.29 4.39
CA ASP A 58 -34.32 16.62 5.58
C ASP A 58 -35.78 16.12 5.44
N ASP A 59 -36.26 16.00 4.19
CA ASP A 59 -37.60 15.54 3.87
C ASP A 59 -37.64 13.99 3.78
N PRO A 60 -38.42 13.31 4.63
CA PRO A 60 -38.52 11.85 4.64
C PRO A 60 -39.21 11.26 3.40
N THR A 61 -39.83 12.09 2.55
CA THR A 61 -40.42 11.65 1.27
C THR A 61 -39.40 11.55 0.15
N VAL A 62 -38.22 12.18 0.31
CA VAL A 62 -37.13 12.09 -0.66
C VAL A 62 -36.35 10.80 -0.39
N PRO A 63 -36.17 9.93 -1.41
CA PRO A 63 -35.40 8.72 -1.23
C PRO A 63 -33.94 9.06 -0.89
N PRO A 64 -33.32 8.30 0.03
CA PRO A 64 -31.92 8.53 0.38
C PRO A 64 -31.03 8.33 -0.86
N PRO A 65 -29.87 9.02 -0.92
CA PRO A 65 -28.92 8.83 -2.00
C PRO A 65 -28.54 7.35 -2.10
N PRO A 66 -28.26 6.85 -3.32
CA PRO A 66 -27.87 5.47 -3.53
C PRO A 66 -26.62 5.14 -2.68
N ARG A 67 -26.51 3.87 -2.28
CA ARG A 67 -25.34 3.40 -1.53
C ARG A 67 -24.08 3.79 -2.31
N GLN A 68 -23.20 4.52 -1.65
CA GLN A 68 -22.00 5.04 -2.29
C GLN A 68 -20.93 3.95 -2.51
N PHE A 69 -21.10 2.81 -1.82
CA PHE A 69 -20.30 1.60 -1.95
C PHE A 69 -21.21 0.43 -2.35
N CYS A 70 -21.44 0.26 -3.65
CA CYS A 70 -22.28 -0.81 -4.19
C CYS A 70 -21.50 -2.11 -4.47
N GLU A 71 -20.19 -2.01 -4.64
CA GLU A 71 -19.30 -3.13 -5.00
C GLU A 71 -18.23 -3.29 -3.92
N LEU A 72 -18.65 -3.51 -2.68
CA LEU A 72 -17.72 -3.93 -1.65
C LEU A 72 -17.21 -5.33 -2.03
N PRO A 73 -15.88 -5.57 -2.03
CA PRO A 73 -15.36 -6.92 -2.20
C PRO A 73 -15.95 -7.84 -1.13
N ASP A 74 -16.12 -9.13 -1.46
CA ASP A 74 -16.65 -10.12 -0.53
C ASP A 74 -15.89 -10.07 0.80
N SER A 75 -16.62 -10.04 1.92
CA SER A 75 -16.05 -9.95 3.27
C SER A 75 -15.37 -11.25 3.73
N GLY A 76 -15.15 -12.20 2.81
CA GLY A 76 -14.46 -13.45 3.04
C GLY A 76 -12.94 -13.32 2.87
N PRO A 77 -12.20 -14.41 3.15
CA PRO A 77 -10.78 -14.47 2.82
C PRO A 77 -10.56 -14.18 1.33
N GLN A 78 -9.75 -13.17 1.02
CA GLN A 78 -9.36 -12.84 -0.34
C GLN A 78 -8.01 -13.48 -0.65
N GLU A 79 -7.92 -14.09 -1.83
CA GLU A 79 -6.64 -14.50 -2.40
C GLU A 79 -5.83 -13.24 -2.70
N CYS A 80 -4.70 -13.09 -2.02
CA CYS A 80 -3.80 -11.96 -2.22
C CYS A 80 -2.50 -12.43 -2.87
N ILE A 81 -2.02 -11.66 -3.86
CA ILE A 81 -0.72 -11.90 -4.46
C ILE A 81 0.30 -11.08 -3.67
N VAL A 82 1.13 -11.78 -2.89
CA VAL A 82 2.29 -11.16 -2.25
C VAL A 82 3.43 -11.11 -3.27
N ARG A 83 3.83 -9.88 -3.66
CA ARG A 83 5.00 -9.67 -4.51
C ARG A 83 6.18 -9.27 -3.64
N ILE A 84 7.22 -10.09 -3.61
CA ILE A 84 8.48 -9.79 -2.94
C ILE A 84 9.44 -9.23 -3.97
N TYR A 85 10.01 -8.08 -3.67
CA TYR A 85 11.00 -7.43 -4.54
C TYR A 85 12.33 -7.32 -3.80
N VAL A 86 13.36 -7.95 -4.36
CA VAL A 86 14.74 -7.79 -3.89
C VAL A 86 15.35 -6.63 -4.67
N VAL A 87 15.54 -5.49 -3.99
CA VAL A 87 15.96 -4.25 -4.67
C VAL A 87 17.47 -4.24 -4.91
N ARG A 88 18.29 -4.48 -3.87
CA ARG A 88 19.75 -4.61 -3.97
C ARG A 88 20.36 -5.21 -2.70
N GLY A 89 21.50 -5.89 -2.85
CA GLY A 89 22.44 -6.16 -1.77
C GLY A 89 23.56 -5.12 -1.78
N LEU A 90 23.97 -4.63 -0.61
CA LEU A 90 25.06 -3.67 -0.44
C LEU A 90 26.09 -4.25 0.52
N GLU A 91 27.36 -3.94 0.26
CA GLU A 91 28.48 -4.25 1.19
C GLU A 91 28.48 -5.73 1.64
N LEU A 92 28.06 -6.62 0.74
CA LEU A 92 27.98 -8.04 1.05
C LEU A 92 29.38 -8.57 1.34
N GLN A 93 29.54 -9.08 2.56
CA GLN A 93 30.82 -9.59 3.01
C GLN A 93 31.15 -10.87 2.23
N PRO A 94 32.36 -10.94 1.64
CA PRO A 94 32.78 -12.15 0.94
C PRO A 94 32.90 -13.30 1.95
N LYS A 95 32.28 -14.43 1.61
CA LYS A 95 32.37 -15.66 2.39
C LYS A 95 33.38 -16.66 1.82
N ASP A 96 33.81 -16.42 0.59
CA ASP A 96 34.72 -17.31 -0.11
C ASP A 96 36.16 -16.82 -0.04
N ASN A 97 37.10 -17.75 -0.07
CA ASN A 97 38.54 -17.49 -0.04
C ASN A 97 39.05 -16.66 -1.24
N ASN A 98 38.23 -16.50 -2.28
CA ASN A 98 38.52 -15.67 -3.46
C ASN A 98 38.15 -14.19 -3.23
N GLY A 99 37.58 -13.82 -2.09
CA GLY A 99 37.14 -12.45 -1.81
C GLY A 99 35.86 -12.04 -2.55
N LEU A 100 35.11 -13.00 -3.12
CA LEU A 100 33.84 -12.77 -3.78
C LEU A 100 32.66 -13.16 -2.87
N CYS A 101 31.48 -12.66 -3.23
CA CYS A 101 30.22 -12.97 -2.58
C CYS A 101 29.21 -13.37 -3.67
N ASP A 102 28.62 -14.56 -3.52
CA ASP A 102 27.58 -15.10 -4.42
C ASP A 102 26.21 -15.12 -3.70
N PRO A 103 25.57 -13.95 -3.50
CA PRO A 103 24.27 -13.86 -2.84
C PRO A 103 23.15 -14.40 -3.73
N TYR A 104 22.12 -14.99 -3.11
CA TYR A 104 20.87 -15.43 -3.74
C TYR A 104 19.65 -14.97 -2.94
#